data_AF-A0A4S0J139-F1
#
_entry.id   AF-A0A4S0J139-F1
#
_cell.length_a   1.000
_cell.length_b   1.000
_cell.length_c   1.000
_cell.angle_alpha   90.00
_cell.angle_beta   90.00
_cell.angle_gamma   90.00
#
_symmetry.space_group_name_H-M   'P 1'
#
loop_
_entity.id
_entity.type
_entity.pdbx_description
1 polymer ?
#
loop_
_entity_poly.entity_id
_entity_poly.type
_entity_poly.pdbx_seq_one_letter_code
_entity_poly.pdbx_strand_id
1 'polypeptide(L)'
;GIVLRVGTPAEALEAEAFGLLLQYPDTFGQIGDYKALVEAVHARGGLVAVATDLLALTLLTAPGEWGADIVVGNSQRFGVPFGFGGPHAAFMACRDAYKRSMPGRLIGVSIDAQGNPA
;
A
#
# COMPACT_ATOMS: atom_id res chain seq x y z
N GLY A 1 -11.92 4.92 -19.84
CA GLY A 1 -10.69 4.32 -19.26
C GLY A 1 -10.25 5.13 -18.05
N ILE A 2 -9.29 4.65 -17.27
CA ILE A 2 -8.71 5.41 -16.14
C ILE A 2 -7.70 6.42 -16.72
N VAL A 3 -7.80 7.69 -16.31
CA VAL A 3 -6.84 8.72 -16.69
C VAL A 3 -5.77 8.82 -15.61
N LEU A 4 -4.50 8.63 -15.99
CA LEU A 4 -3.36 8.78 -15.08
C LEU A 4 -2.86 10.23 -15.11
N ARG A 5 -2.69 10.81 -13.92
CA ARG A 5 -1.95 12.06 -13.71
C ARG A 5 -0.72 11.75 -12.88
N VAL A 6 0.45 12.09 -13.39
CA VAL A 6 1.74 11.95 -12.69
C VAL A 6 2.16 13.33 -12.23
N GLY A 7 2.53 13.45 -10.96
CA GLY A 7 2.93 14.72 -10.36
C GLY A 7 3.47 14.52 -8.95
N THR A 8 3.72 15.63 -8.30
CA THR A 8 4.21 15.74 -6.93
C THR A 8 3.08 15.56 -5.91
N PRO A 9 3.42 15.25 -4.64
CA PRO A 9 2.44 15.25 -3.56
C PRO A 9 1.69 16.58 -3.39
N ALA A 10 2.32 17.71 -3.72
CA ALA A 10 1.68 19.02 -3.68
C ALA A 10 0.62 19.18 -4.78
N GLU A 11 0.91 18.75 -6.00
CA GLU A 11 -0.05 18.78 -7.11
C GLU A 11 -1.25 17.85 -6.88
N ALA A 12 -1.08 16.79 -6.10
CA ALA A 12 -2.16 15.89 -5.72
C ALA A 12 -3.26 16.58 -4.87
N LEU A 13 -2.94 17.66 -4.17
CA LEU A 13 -3.93 18.44 -3.40
C LEU A 13 -4.96 19.13 -4.29
N GLU A 14 -4.62 19.48 -5.51
CA GLU A 14 -5.51 20.15 -6.46
C GLU A 14 -6.13 19.18 -7.48
N ALA A 15 -5.75 17.90 -7.42
CA ALA A 15 -6.25 16.90 -8.35
C ALA A 15 -7.65 16.42 -7.97
N GLU A 16 -8.58 16.49 -8.92
CA GLU A 16 -9.84 15.75 -8.89
C GLU A 16 -9.57 14.29 -9.31
N ALA A 17 -9.32 13.42 -8.32
CA ALA A 17 -9.05 12.01 -8.54
C ALA A 17 -9.80 11.14 -7.52
N PHE A 18 -10.25 9.96 -7.95
CA PHE A 18 -10.84 8.96 -7.05
C PHE A 18 -9.79 8.25 -6.19
N GLY A 19 -8.51 8.38 -6.53
CA GLY A 19 -7.43 7.76 -5.80
C GLY A 19 -6.07 8.39 -6.07
N LEU A 20 -5.17 8.23 -5.11
CA LEU A 20 -3.80 8.70 -5.13
C LEU A 20 -2.86 7.52 -4.87
N LEU A 21 -1.80 7.39 -5.68
CA LEU A 21 -0.71 6.45 -5.44
C LEU A 21 0.55 7.23 -5.03
N LEU A 22 1.03 6.98 -3.81
CA LEU A 22 2.28 7.53 -3.28
C LEU A 22 3.36 6.46 -3.24
N GLN A 23 4.63 6.88 -3.20
CA GLN A 23 5.75 5.99 -2.90
C GLN A 23 6.47 6.46 -1.64
N TYR A 24 6.76 5.54 -0.71
CA TYR A 24 7.32 5.85 0.61
C TYR A 24 8.30 4.76 1.09
N PRO A 25 9.62 5.02 1.20
CA PRO A 25 10.34 6.17 0.65
C PRO A 25 10.20 6.27 -0.88
N ASP A 26 10.33 7.47 -1.43
CA ASP A 26 10.15 7.67 -2.87
C ASP A 26 11.32 7.11 -3.72
N THR A 27 11.20 7.21 -5.04
CA THR A 27 12.21 6.70 -5.97
C THR A 27 13.58 7.39 -5.86
N PHE A 28 13.64 8.55 -5.20
CA PHE A 28 14.87 9.33 -4.97
C PHE A 28 15.38 9.17 -3.53
N GLY A 29 14.72 8.33 -2.71
CA GLY A 29 15.08 8.05 -1.33
C GLY A 29 14.54 9.05 -0.31
N GLN A 30 13.63 9.95 -0.71
CA GLN A 30 13.03 10.92 0.20
C GLN A 30 11.93 10.28 1.06
N ILE A 31 11.81 10.78 2.28
CA ILE A 31 10.78 10.38 3.25
C ILE A 31 9.85 11.56 3.44
N GLY A 32 8.65 11.49 2.88
CA GLY A 32 7.63 12.54 3.00
C GLY A 32 6.73 12.37 4.23
N ASP A 33 6.23 13.47 4.76
CA ASP A 33 5.09 13.48 5.69
C ASP A 33 3.80 13.65 4.89
N TYR A 34 3.01 12.57 4.81
CA TYR A 34 1.82 12.51 3.97
C TYR A 34 0.51 12.55 4.75
N LYS A 35 0.54 12.70 6.08
CA LYS A 35 -0.69 12.65 6.88
C LYS A 35 -1.72 13.69 6.44
N ALA A 36 -1.30 14.95 6.31
CA ALA A 36 -2.18 16.04 5.90
C ALA A 36 -2.69 15.86 4.45
N LEU A 37 -1.86 15.30 3.56
CA LEU A 37 -2.25 14.98 2.19
C LEU A 37 -3.33 13.89 2.16
N VAL A 38 -3.17 12.84 2.97
CA VAL A 38 -4.15 11.75 3.07
C VAL A 38 -5.49 12.29 3.57
N GLU A 39 -5.48 13.10 4.62
CA GLU A 39 -6.69 13.74 5.15
C GLU A 39 -7.39 14.59 4.08
N ALA A 40 -6.64 15.36 3.28
CA ALA A 40 -7.19 16.16 2.19
C ALA A 40 -7.76 15.33 1.02
N VAL A 41 -7.19 14.15 0.73
CA VAL A 41 -7.71 13.21 -0.26
C VAL A 41 -8.96 12.50 0.27
N HIS A 42 -9.00 12.14 1.55
CA HIS A 42 -10.18 11.55 2.18
C HIS A 42 -11.35 12.53 2.25
N ALA A 43 -11.08 13.82 2.51
CA ALA A 43 -12.11 14.86 2.58
C ALA A 43 -12.91 15.02 1.27
N ARG A 44 -12.33 14.65 0.13
CA ARG A 44 -12.98 14.65 -1.19
C ARG A 44 -13.47 13.26 -1.63
N GLY A 45 -13.42 12.26 -0.74
CA GLY A 45 -13.86 10.88 -0.99
C GLY A 45 -12.89 10.03 -1.80
N GLY A 46 -11.64 10.45 -1.97
CA GLY A 46 -10.60 9.67 -2.64
C GLY A 46 -9.95 8.64 -1.71
N LEU A 47 -9.29 7.64 -2.29
CA LEU A 47 -8.50 6.64 -1.56
C LEU A 47 -7.00 6.85 -1.76
N VAL A 48 -6.20 6.54 -0.73
CA VAL A 48 -4.74 6.63 -0.81
C VAL A 48 -4.11 5.23 -0.78
N ALA A 49 -3.46 4.89 -1.89
CA ALA A 49 -2.61 3.72 -2.00
C ALA A 49 -1.13 4.13 -1.89
N VAL A 50 -0.32 3.27 -1.27
CA VAL A 50 1.09 3.57 -1.00
C VAL A 50 1.97 2.40 -1.41
N ALA A 51 2.84 2.61 -2.38
CA ALA A 51 3.94 1.72 -2.68
C ALA A 51 5.06 1.94 -1.65
N THR A 52 5.50 0.89 -0.97
CA THR A 52 6.48 1.01 0.12
C THR A 52 7.44 -0.17 0.15
N ASP A 53 8.35 -0.12 1.10
CA ASP A 53 9.45 -1.06 1.26
C ASP A 53 9.47 -1.66 2.66
N LEU A 54 9.34 -2.99 2.76
CA LEU A 54 9.23 -3.66 4.06
C LEU A 54 10.48 -3.48 4.93
N LEU A 55 11.67 -3.34 4.34
CA LEU A 55 12.90 -3.13 5.11
C LEU A 55 12.95 -1.70 5.67
N ALA A 56 12.56 -0.70 4.88
CA ALA A 56 12.46 0.68 5.36
C ALA A 56 11.44 0.82 6.49
N LEU A 57 10.29 0.12 6.40
CA LEU A 57 9.25 0.13 7.43
C LEU A 57 9.65 -0.56 8.75
N THR A 58 10.84 -1.16 8.83
CA THR A 58 11.37 -1.59 10.14
C THR A 58 11.85 -0.41 11.00
N LEU A 59 12.07 0.77 10.40
CA LEU A 59 12.52 1.99 11.07
C LEU A 59 11.55 3.16 10.89
N LEU A 60 10.78 3.19 9.80
CA LEU A 60 9.85 4.27 9.46
C LEU A 60 8.44 3.98 9.95
N THR A 61 7.70 5.02 10.29
CA THR A 61 6.25 4.94 10.59
C THR A 61 5.49 4.33 9.42
N ALA A 62 4.72 3.28 9.67
CA ALA A 62 4.07 2.54 8.61
C ALA A 62 2.93 3.36 7.95
N PRO A 63 2.66 3.16 6.63
CA PRO A 63 1.62 3.91 5.95
C PRO A 63 0.22 3.84 6.55
N GLY A 64 -0.13 2.70 7.15
CA GLY A 64 -1.41 2.55 7.83
C GLY A 64 -1.58 3.47 9.04
N GLU A 65 -0.49 3.88 9.70
CA GLU A 65 -0.53 4.73 10.89
C GLU A 65 -0.83 6.20 10.57
N TRP A 66 -0.44 6.67 9.38
CA TRP A 66 -0.77 8.02 8.89
C TRP A 66 -1.95 8.05 7.92
N GLY A 67 -2.64 6.93 7.77
CA GLY A 67 -3.99 6.89 7.18
C GLY A 67 -4.10 6.25 5.81
N ALA A 68 -3.05 5.64 5.25
CA ALA A 68 -3.14 4.93 3.98
C ALA A 68 -4.26 3.87 3.98
N ASP A 69 -4.95 3.72 2.85
CA ASP A 69 -6.06 2.76 2.68
C ASP A 69 -5.58 1.41 2.16
N ILE A 70 -4.58 1.46 1.27
CA ILE A 70 -4.00 0.32 0.59
C ILE A 70 -2.48 0.50 0.60
N VAL A 71 -1.74 -0.56 0.90
CA VAL A 71 -0.28 -0.56 0.91
C VAL A 71 0.21 -1.71 0.05
N VAL A 72 1.11 -1.43 -0.88
CA VAL A 72 1.68 -2.41 -1.81
C VAL A 72 3.20 -2.31 -1.85
N GLY A 73 3.85 -3.35 -2.36
CA GLY A 73 5.28 -3.31 -2.61
C GLY A 73 5.83 -4.68 -2.95
N ASN A 74 7.15 -4.83 -2.86
CA ASN A 74 7.85 -6.06 -3.20
C ASN A 74 8.57 -6.63 -1.97
N SER A 75 8.40 -7.92 -1.68
CA SER A 75 9.07 -8.60 -0.57
C SER A 75 10.47 -9.13 -0.93
N GLN A 76 10.99 -8.84 -2.12
CA GLN A 76 12.24 -9.38 -2.66
C GLN A 76 13.41 -9.30 -1.67
N ARG A 77 13.61 -8.13 -1.05
CA ARG A 77 14.74 -7.89 -0.16
C ARG A 77 14.67 -8.67 1.16
N PHE A 78 13.57 -9.37 1.42
CA PHE A 78 13.46 -10.32 2.53
C PHE A 78 13.95 -11.71 2.08
N GLY A 79 15.22 -11.78 1.71
CA GLY A 79 15.91 -13.06 1.46
C GLY A 79 15.67 -13.71 0.10
N VAL A 80 15.10 -13.01 -0.89
CA VAL A 80 14.88 -13.56 -2.24
C VAL A 80 15.93 -12.97 -3.21
N PRO A 81 16.62 -13.78 -4.04
CA PRO A 81 17.59 -13.26 -5.02
C PRO A 81 16.97 -12.28 -6.03
N PHE A 82 17.79 -11.40 -6.61
CA PHE A 82 17.32 -10.47 -7.65
C PHE A 82 16.68 -11.17 -8.85
N GLY A 83 17.16 -12.36 -9.22
CA GLY A 83 16.54 -13.21 -10.24
C GLY A 83 16.36 -12.51 -11.60
N PHE A 84 17.19 -11.51 -11.92
CA PHE A 84 17.06 -10.66 -13.11
C PHE A 84 15.63 -10.10 -13.31
N GLY A 85 14.93 -9.83 -12.20
CA GLY A 85 13.57 -9.30 -12.18
C GLY A 85 12.54 -10.18 -11.46
N GLY A 86 12.84 -11.46 -11.18
CA GLY A 86 11.92 -12.32 -10.42
C GLY A 86 12.28 -13.80 -10.39
N PRO A 87 11.40 -14.65 -9.80
CA PRO A 87 10.10 -14.30 -9.23
C PRO A 87 10.23 -13.71 -7.81
N HIS A 88 9.48 -12.65 -7.55
CA HIS A 88 9.33 -12.07 -6.21
C HIS A 88 7.86 -12.03 -5.83
N ALA A 89 7.56 -12.27 -4.55
CA ALA A 89 6.22 -12.02 -4.05
C ALA A 89 6.03 -10.51 -3.85
N ALA A 90 5.09 -9.93 -4.58
CA ALA A 90 4.55 -8.64 -4.18
C ALA A 90 3.67 -8.82 -2.93
N PHE A 91 3.57 -7.78 -2.12
CA PHE A 91 2.63 -7.74 -1.01
C PHE A 91 1.55 -6.70 -1.26
N MET A 92 0.38 -6.93 -0.65
CA MET A 92 -0.73 -5.98 -0.59
C MET A 92 -1.42 -6.12 0.77
N ALA A 93 -1.69 -4.99 1.41
CA ALA A 93 -2.54 -4.88 2.58
C ALA A 93 -3.57 -3.77 2.35
N CYS A 94 -4.74 -3.87 2.96
CA CYS A 94 -5.75 -2.82 2.91
C CYS A 94 -6.52 -2.75 4.23
N ARG A 95 -7.26 -1.66 4.43
CA ARG A 95 -8.22 -1.55 5.54
C ARG A 95 -9.27 -2.66 5.46
N ASP A 96 -9.78 -3.09 6.62
CA ASP A 96 -10.79 -4.17 6.72
C ASP A 96 -12.02 -3.92 5.84
N ALA A 97 -12.44 -2.66 5.69
CA ALA A 97 -13.54 -2.24 4.81
C ALA A 97 -13.37 -2.69 3.35
N TYR A 98 -12.13 -2.88 2.89
CA TYR A 98 -11.80 -3.25 1.51
C TYR A 98 -11.43 -4.73 1.35
N LYS A 99 -11.44 -5.55 2.42
CA LYS A 99 -11.00 -6.96 2.34
C LYS A 99 -11.80 -7.80 1.34
N ARG A 100 -13.08 -7.49 1.15
CA ARG A 100 -13.95 -8.18 0.17
C ARG A 100 -13.59 -7.87 -1.29
N SER A 101 -12.89 -6.76 -1.52
CA SER A 101 -12.39 -6.34 -2.83
C SER A 101 -10.92 -6.69 -3.05
N MET A 102 -10.27 -7.33 -2.07
CA MET A 102 -8.85 -7.68 -2.16
C MET A 102 -8.63 -8.70 -3.28
N PRO A 103 -7.67 -8.45 -4.20
CA PRO A 103 -7.34 -9.40 -5.25
C PRO A 103 -6.51 -10.56 -4.72
N GLY A 104 -6.55 -11.69 -5.43
CA GLY A 104 -5.72 -12.86 -5.13
C GLY A 104 -6.28 -13.72 -4.00
N ARG A 105 -5.39 -14.43 -3.30
CA ARG A 105 -5.74 -15.37 -2.22
C ARG A 105 -5.44 -14.73 -0.87
N LEU A 106 -6.34 -14.93 0.09
CA LEU A 106 -6.18 -14.57 1.49
C LEU A 106 -6.33 -15.84 2.33
N ILE A 107 -5.35 -16.13 3.18
CA ILE A 107 -5.43 -17.24 4.14
C ILE A 107 -6.30 -16.77 5.30
N GLY A 108 -7.34 -17.55 5.63
CA GLY A 108 -8.21 -17.31 6.79
C GLY A 108 -8.22 -18.54 7.68
N VAL A 109 -8.19 -18.31 8.99
CA VAL A 109 -8.31 -19.39 9.99
C VAL A 109 -9.74 -19.94 9.99
N SER A 110 -9.84 -21.25 10.00
CA SER A 110 -11.07 -22.03 10.09
C SER A 110 -10.96 -23.07 11.21
N ILE A 111 -11.96 -23.95 11.30
CA ILE A 111 -12.01 -25.07 12.24
C ILE A 111 -12.23 -26.35 11.42
N ASP A 112 -11.42 -27.38 11.68
CA ASP A 112 -11.55 -28.69 11.03
C ASP A 112 -12.74 -29.51 11.58
N ALA A 113 -12.95 -30.70 11.03
CA ALA A 113 -14.04 -31.59 11.46
C ALA A 113 -13.88 -32.11 12.91
N GLN A 114 -12.68 -32.03 13.48
CA GLN A 114 -12.35 -32.45 14.84
C GLN A 114 -12.39 -31.29 15.85
N GLY A 115 -12.66 -30.06 15.39
CA GLY A 115 -12.73 -28.88 16.23
C GLY A 115 -11.38 -28.16 16.43
N ASN A 116 -10.33 -28.53 15.70
CA ASN A 116 -9.03 -27.88 15.80
C ASN A 116 -8.91 -26.67 14.86
N PRO A 117 -8.15 -25.63 15.22
CA PRO A 117 -7.81 -24.53 14.31
C PRO A 117 -7.08 -25.05 13.07
N ALA A 118 -7.54 -24.66 11.87
CA ALA A 118 -6.98 -25.07 10.58
C ALA A 118 -6.95 -23.92 9.57
#